data_AF-X0WSL4-F1
#
_entry.id   AF-X0WSL4-F1
#
_cell.length_a   1.000
_cell.length_b   1.000
_cell.length_c   1.000
_cell.angle_alpha   90.00
_cell.angle_beta   90.00
_cell.angle_gamma   90.00
#
_symmetry.space_group_name_H-M   'P 1'
#
loop_
_entity.id
_entity.type
_entity.pdbx_description
1 polymer ?
#
loop_
_entity_poly.entity_id
_entity_poly.type
_entity_poly.pdbx_seq_one_letter_code
_entity_poly.pdbx_strand_id
1 'polypeptide(L)'
;LHSETRFRRGALEEGVEDARTAMEGLAEDLINGRLTQFDSMRRICGLCVQMRSSGPICTMHGEDIPSILPDQCSYCLRDLMEIRQKPLDDFKHVEEVRRAIRQIEGTREMTALIPEIGMNIVYARPEAESVEDVVGVPGRIHPVSGRPRASNPPALGSSNHVARAVLTMMQFESSLRSAISLRFDWEFVEICKELGLVVSSYDRKEEPRDVKSVDGRTIPWGVRRAVEGMDQIPEVIYDLGDLGKEPMIFLYGHTATEVAQT
;
A
#
# COMPACT_ATOMS: atom_id res chain seq x y z
N LEU A 1 49.14 -1.00 -15.27
CA LEU A 1 48.24 -1.01 -16.45
C LEU A 1 47.83 -2.42 -16.88
N HIS A 2 48.59 -3.22 -17.65
CA HIS A 2 48.11 -4.56 -18.08
C HIS A 2 48.00 -5.63 -16.98
N SER A 3 48.77 -5.55 -15.88
CA SER A 3 48.66 -6.51 -14.76
C SER A 3 47.46 -6.22 -13.85
N GLU A 4 47.14 -4.95 -13.60
CA GLU A 4 45.98 -4.53 -12.79
C GLU A 4 44.66 -4.89 -13.46
N THR A 5 44.54 -4.70 -14.78
CA THR A 5 43.32 -5.09 -15.50
C THR A 5 43.10 -6.60 -15.51
N ARG A 6 44.18 -7.40 -15.43
CA ARG A 6 44.12 -8.87 -15.42
C ARG A 6 43.76 -9.42 -14.03
N PHE A 7 44.22 -8.75 -12.98
CA PHE A 7 43.87 -9.08 -11.59
C PHE A 7 42.40 -8.71 -11.29
N ARG A 8 41.94 -7.53 -11.74
CA ARG A 8 40.53 -7.07 -11.65
C ARG A 8 39.53 -8.04 -12.27
N ARG A 9 39.91 -8.66 -13.39
CA ARG A 9 39.07 -9.64 -14.10
C ARG A 9 39.00 -10.96 -13.34
N GLY A 10 40.09 -11.37 -12.70
CA GLY A 10 40.18 -12.64 -11.96
C GLY A 10 39.26 -12.72 -10.74
N ALA A 11 39.19 -11.68 -9.91
CA ALA A 11 38.33 -11.69 -8.71
C ALA A 11 36.83 -11.71 -9.04
N LEU A 12 36.42 -11.03 -10.11
CA LEU A 12 35.03 -11.09 -10.61
C LEU A 12 34.73 -12.44 -11.27
N GLU A 13 35.65 -12.96 -12.08
CA GLU A 13 35.50 -14.27 -12.74
C GLU A 13 35.39 -15.39 -11.71
N GLU A 14 36.19 -15.36 -10.64
CA GLU A 14 36.10 -16.28 -9.50
C GLU A 14 34.76 -16.13 -8.77
N GLY A 15 34.33 -14.89 -8.49
CA GLY A 15 33.05 -14.62 -7.86
C GLY A 15 31.83 -15.06 -8.66
N VAL A 16 31.89 -14.94 -9.99
CA VAL A 16 30.83 -15.41 -10.90
C VAL A 16 30.79 -16.94 -10.95
N GLU A 17 31.95 -17.60 -10.90
CA GLU A 17 32.03 -19.05 -10.87
C GLU A 17 31.52 -19.64 -9.54
N ASP A 18 31.83 -19.00 -8.41
CA ASP A 18 31.26 -19.34 -7.11
C ASP A 18 29.72 -19.21 -7.10
N ALA A 19 29.21 -18.12 -7.69
CA ALA A 19 27.77 -17.93 -7.81
C ALA A 19 27.12 -18.99 -8.72
N ARG A 20 27.78 -19.35 -9.82
CA ARG A 20 27.32 -20.40 -10.75
C ARG A 20 27.24 -21.75 -10.03
N THR A 21 28.28 -22.11 -9.30
CA THR A 21 28.35 -23.35 -8.51
C THR A 21 27.26 -23.39 -7.43
N ALA A 22 27.05 -22.27 -6.71
CA ALA A 22 25.99 -22.17 -5.71
C ALA A 22 24.59 -22.31 -6.33
N MET A 23 24.37 -21.77 -7.53
CA MET A 23 23.09 -21.90 -8.25
C MET A 23 22.84 -23.30 -8.78
N GLU A 24 23.88 -23.98 -9.28
CA GLU A 24 23.78 -25.38 -9.71
C GLU A 24 23.40 -26.29 -8.53
N GLY A 25 24.04 -26.14 -7.37
CA GLY A 25 23.68 -26.87 -6.15
C GLY A 25 22.26 -26.55 -5.66
N LEU A 26 21.83 -25.29 -5.74
CA LEU A 26 20.47 -24.88 -5.39
C LEU A 26 19.41 -25.49 -6.32
N ALA A 27 19.68 -25.52 -7.63
CA ALA A 27 18.81 -26.15 -8.61
C ALA A 27 18.69 -27.67 -8.37
N GLU A 28 19.80 -28.33 -8.06
CA GLU A 28 19.82 -29.75 -7.74
C GLU A 28 19.02 -30.07 -6.46
N ASP A 29 19.18 -29.25 -5.43
CA ASP A 29 18.43 -29.37 -4.17
C ASP A 29 16.92 -29.15 -4.37
N LEU A 30 16.52 -28.21 -5.25
CA LEU A 30 15.13 -27.97 -5.63
C LEU A 30 14.53 -29.16 -6.39
N ILE A 31 15.24 -29.68 -7.40
CA ILE A 31 14.78 -30.81 -8.22
C ILE A 31 14.58 -32.06 -7.35
N ASN A 32 15.48 -32.27 -6.40
CA ASN A 32 15.43 -33.42 -5.49
C ASN A 32 14.50 -33.21 -4.28
N GLY A 33 13.81 -32.06 -4.18
CA GLY A 33 12.89 -31.76 -3.07
C GLY A 33 13.58 -31.58 -1.72
N ARG A 34 14.90 -31.33 -1.69
CA ARG A 34 15.68 -31.07 -0.46
C ARG A 34 15.47 -29.66 0.09
N LEU A 35 14.91 -28.76 -0.72
CA LEU A 35 14.56 -27.39 -0.35
C LEU A 35 13.14 -27.04 -0.79
N THR A 36 12.50 -26.16 -0.03
CA THR A 36 11.27 -25.51 -0.48
C THR A 36 11.59 -24.31 -1.40
N GLN A 37 10.57 -23.81 -2.12
CA GLN A 37 10.70 -22.58 -2.89
C GLN A 37 11.09 -21.38 -2.02
N PHE A 38 10.62 -21.35 -0.77
CA PHE A 38 10.96 -20.30 0.19
C PHE A 38 12.44 -20.38 0.63
N ASP A 39 12.94 -21.57 0.94
CA ASP A 39 14.34 -21.78 1.32
C ASP A 39 15.29 -21.43 0.18
N SER A 40 14.86 -21.74 -1.04
CA SER A 40 15.59 -21.42 -2.28
C SER A 40 15.68 -19.91 -2.48
N MET A 41 14.55 -19.21 -2.33
CA MET A 41 14.54 -17.74 -2.37
C MET A 41 15.45 -17.14 -1.30
N ARG A 42 15.44 -17.66 -0.06
CA ARG A 42 16.30 -17.20 1.03
C ARG A 42 17.79 -17.38 0.69
N ARG A 43 18.18 -18.53 0.12
CA ARG A 43 19.56 -18.80 -0.30
C ARG A 43 20.02 -17.88 -1.43
N ILE A 44 19.17 -17.66 -2.44
CA ILE A 44 19.47 -16.71 -3.53
C ILE A 44 19.68 -15.30 -2.98
N CYS A 45 18.76 -14.83 -2.11
CA CYS A 45 18.91 -13.54 -1.47
C CYS A 45 20.20 -13.43 -0.64
N GLY A 46 20.57 -14.50 0.09
CA GLY A 46 21.82 -14.56 0.86
C GLY A 46 23.07 -14.39 -0.02
N LEU A 47 23.13 -15.10 -1.15
CA LEU A 47 24.22 -15.00 -2.11
C LEU A 47 24.32 -13.58 -2.68
N CYS A 48 23.20 -12.98 -3.09
CA CYS A 48 23.15 -11.61 -3.58
C CYS A 48 23.66 -10.58 -2.55
N VAL A 49 23.33 -10.75 -1.27
CA VAL A 49 23.82 -9.90 -0.19
C VAL A 49 25.32 -10.09 0.00
N GLN A 50 25.80 -11.34 0.10
CA GLN A 50 27.21 -11.65 0.30
C GLN A 50 28.10 -11.10 -0.82
N MET A 51 27.67 -11.21 -2.07
CA MET A 51 28.42 -10.64 -3.20
C MET A 51 28.58 -9.12 -3.07
N ARG A 52 27.55 -8.43 -2.55
CA ARG A 52 27.51 -6.97 -2.39
C ARG A 52 28.16 -6.47 -1.10
N SER A 53 28.19 -7.27 -0.02
CA SER A 53 28.79 -6.91 1.26
C SER A 53 30.05 -7.73 1.51
N SER A 54 31.21 -7.13 1.30
CA SER A 54 32.52 -7.80 1.47
C SER A 54 32.79 -8.96 0.50
N GLY A 55 32.03 -9.05 -0.60
CA GLY A 55 32.25 -10.00 -1.69
C GLY A 55 32.95 -9.39 -2.92
N PRO A 56 32.97 -10.13 -4.04
CA PRO A 56 33.64 -9.72 -5.28
C PRO A 56 33.19 -8.35 -5.82
N ILE A 57 31.89 -8.05 -5.73
CA ILE A 57 31.33 -6.75 -6.17
C ILE A 57 31.80 -5.61 -5.27
N CYS A 58 31.92 -5.85 -3.96
CA CYS A 58 32.44 -4.86 -3.01
C CYS A 58 33.92 -4.56 -3.28
N THR A 59 34.71 -5.60 -3.57
CA THR A 59 36.14 -5.47 -3.88
C THR A 59 36.36 -4.63 -5.12
N MET A 60 35.64 -4.91 -6.21
CA MET A 60 35.70 -4.12 -7.44
C MET A 60 35.40 -2.64 -7.22
N HIS A 61 34.33 -2.31 -6.49
CA HIS A 61 33.98 -0.92 -6.23
C HIS A 61 35.05 -0.17 -5.41
N GLY A 62 35.68 -0.86 -4.46
CA GLY A 62 36.82 -0.31 -3.72
C GLY A 62 38.04 0.00 -4.58
N GLU A 63 38.28 -0.82 -5.60
CA GLU A 63 39.40 -0.64 -6.54
C GLU A 63 39.12 0.42 -7.61
N ASP A 64 37.88 0.53 -8.09
CA ASP A 64 37.49 1.43 -9.17
C ASP A 64 37.09 2.84 -8.68
N ILE A 65 36.74 2.99 -7.40
CA ILE A 65 36.36 4.28 -6.80
C ILE A 65 37.33 4.61 -5.66
N PRO A 66 38.39 5.40 -5.90
CA PRO A 66 39.44 5.71 -4.91
C PRO A 66 38.94 6.35 -3.61
N SER A 67 37.75 6.95 -3.62
CA SER A 67 37.10 7.54 -2.45
C SER A 67 36.43 6.50 -1.53
N ILE A 68 36.31 5.25 -1.97
CA ILE A 68 35.75 4.15 -1.18
C ILE A 68 36.92 3.42 -0.51
N LEU A 69 36.97 3.47 0.81
CA LEU A 69 37.85 2.62 1.61
C LEU A 69 37.06 1.34 1.95
N PRO A 70 37.38 0.17 1.37
CA PRO A 70 36.58 -1.06 1.55
C PRO A 70 36.36 -1.43 3.02
N ASP A 71 37.42 -1.31 3.83
CA ASP A 71 37.39 -1.63 5.26
C ASP A 71 36.55 -0.66 6.11
N GLN A 72 36.12 0.47 5.54
CA GLN A 72 35.29 1.49 6.19
C GLN A 72 33.99 1.76 5.42
N CYS A 73 33.72 1.01 4.35
CA CYS A 73 32.57 1.19 3.48
C CYS A 73 31.39 0.34 3.97
N SER A 74 30.25 0.99 4.21
CA SER A 74 28.98 0.32 4.51
C SER A 74 27.91 0.61 3.46
N TYR A 75 28.26 1.20 2.31
CA TYR A 75 27.29 1.72 1.34
C TYR A 75 26.35 0.64 0.79
N CYS A 76 26.89 -0.51 0.36
CA CYS A 76 26.06 -1.62 -0.13
C CYS A 76 25.12 -2.17 0.95
N LEU A 77 25.57 -2.22 2.21
CA LEU A 77 24.74 -2.62 3.34
C LEU A 77 23.70 -1.54 3.68
N ARG A 78 24.06 -0.26 3.60
CA ARG A 78 23.12 0.86 3.77
C ARG A 78 22.05 0.86 2.70
N ASP A 79 22.37 0.68 1.41
CA ASP A 79 21.38 0.57 0.34
C ASP A 79 20.46 -0.65 0.54
N LEU A 80 21.04 -1.82 0.88
CA LEU A 80 20.27 -3.03 1.20
C LEU A 80 19.37 -2.83 2.43
N MET A 81 19.83 -2.05 3.40
CA MET A 81 19.08 -1.70 4.60
C MET A 81 18.09 -0.56 4.33
N GLU A 82 18.35 0.39 3.44
CA GLU A 82 17.45 1.47 3.00
C GLU A 82 16.25 0.88 2.23
N ILE A 83 16.51 -0.10 1.36
CA ILE A 83 15.46 -0.91 0.71
C ILE A 83 14.64 -1.71 1.75
N ARG A 84 15.24 -2.08 2.90
CA ARG A 84 14.57 -2.71 4.05
C ARG A 84 14.10 -1.73 5.13
N GLN A 85 14.37 -0.44 5.00
CA GLN A 85 14.02 0.64 5.93
C GLN A 85 12.76 1.37 5.46
N LYS A 86 11.99 0.84 4.51
CA LYS A 86 10.54 0.99 4.69
C LYS A 86 10.24 0.30 6.02
N PRO A 87 9.83 1.04 7.08
CA PRO A 87 9.64 0.46 8.40
C PRO A 87 8.88 -0.87 8.30
N LEU A 88 9.24 -1.88 9.10
CA LEU A 88 8.44 -3.11 9.20
C LEU A 88 6.94 -2.82 9.39
N ASP A 89 6.62 -1.66 9.97
CA ASP A 89 5.26 -1.16 10.11
C ASP A 89 4.62 -0.80 8.76
N ASP A 90 5.33 -0.22 7.80
CA ASP A 90 4.81 0.01 6.43
C ASP A 90 4.31 -1.29 5.81
N PHE A 91 5.06 -2.37 6.00
CA PHE A 91 4.67 -3.69 5.50
C PHE A 91 3.37 -4.17 6.14
N LYS A 92 3.18 -3.96 7.45
CA LYS A 92 1.94 -4.35 8.15
C LYS A 92 0.73 -3.60 7.59
N HIS A 93 0.83 -2.29 7.38
CA HIS A 93 -0.28 -1.49 6.85
C HIS A 93 -0.59 -1.86 5.40
N VAL A 94 0.44 -2.08 4.58
CA VAL A 94 0.29 -2.54 3.18
C VAL A 94 -0.32 -3.94 3.13
N GLU A 95 0.10 -4.86 3.98
CA GLU A 95 -0.47 -6.21 4.02
C GLU A 95 -1.91 -6.20 4.53
N GLU A 96 -2.26 -5.31 5.47
CA GLU A 96 -3.63 -5.16 5.94
C GLU A 96 -4.59 -4.77 4.81
N VAL A 97 -4.23 -3.75 4.01
CA VAL A 97 -5.00 -3.40 2.80
C VAL A 97 -4.97 -4.52 1.78
N ARG A 98 -3.83 -5.21 1.60
CA ARG A 98 -3.73 -6.34 0.66
C ARG A 98 -4.67 -7.49 1.03
N ARG A 99 -4.84 -7.78 2.33
CA ARG A 99 -5.81 -8.78 2.82
C ARG A 99 -7.24 -8.37 2.51
N ALA A 100 -7.58 -7.10 2.75
CA ALA A 100 -8.89 -6.56 2.44
C ALA A 100 -9.20 -6.63 0.93
N ILE A 101 -8.25 -6.27 0.08
CA ILE A 101 -8.37 -6.43 -1.39
C ILE A 101 -8.67 -7.89 -1.75
N ARG A 102 -7.97 -8.87 -1.16
CA ARG A 102 -8.23 -10.29 -1.43
C ARG A 102 -9.65 -10.72 -1.07
N GLN A 103 -10.23 -10.17 0.00
CA GLN A 103 -11.63 -10.42 0.36
C GLN A 103 -12.56 -9.81 -0.70
N ILE A 104 -12.33 -8.56 -1.08
CA ILE A 104 -13.13 -7.84 -2.09
C ILE A 104 -13.07 -8.55 -3.45
N GLU A 105 -11.89 -8.87 -3.97
CA GLU A 105 -11.72 -9.59 -5.25
C GLU A 105 -12.28 -11.02 -5.21
N GLY A 106 -12.36 -11.62 -4.02
CA GLY A 106 -12.95 -12.93 -3.79
C GLY A 106 -14.48 -12.95 -3.87
N THR A 107 -15.14 -11.81 -3.66
CA THR A 107 -16.60 -11.68 -3.60
C THR A 107 -17.13 -11.02 -4.85
N ARG A 108 -17.86 -11.77 -5.68
CA ARG A 108 -18.30 -11.28 -7.00
C ARG A 108 -19.32 -10.15 -6.87
N GLU A 109 -20.17 -10.25 -5.86
CA GLU A 109 -21.30 -9.37 -5.54
C GLU A 109 -20.82 -7.94 -5.22
N MET A 110 -19.59 -7.79 -4.71
CA MET A 110 -18.95 -6.48 -4.47
C MET A 110 -18.85 -5.63 -5.74
N THR A 111 -18.94 -6.22 -6.93
CA THR A 111 -18.96 -5.48 -8.19
C THR A 111 -20.10 -4.46 -8.25
N ALA A 112 -21.26 -4.76 -7.66
CA ALA A 112 -22.42 -3.85 -7.63
C ALA A 112 -22.22 -2.63 -6.72
N LEU A 113 -21.24 -2.69 -5.81
CA LEU A 113 -20.87 -1.62 -4.88
C LEU A 113 -19.76 -0.71 -5.42
N ILE A 114 -19.22 -1.00 -6.61
CA ILE A 114 -18.14 -0.20 -7.21
C ILE A 114 -18.74 1.03 -7.91
N PRO A 115 -18.35 2.27 -7.52
CA PRO A 115 -18.75 3.48 -8.24
C PRO A 115 -18.06 3.57 -9.61
N GLU A 116 -18.55 4.44 -10.50
CA GLU A 116 -18.00 4.63 -11.85
C GLU A 116 -16.54 5.11 -11.79
N ILE A 117 -16.21 6.00 -10.84
CA ILE A 117 -14.83 6.43 -10.62
C ILE A 117 -13.91 5.37 -9.98
N GLY A 118 -14.45 4.19 -9.66
CA GLY A 118 -13.73 3.09 -9.01
C GLY A 118 -13.73 3.15 -7.48
N MET A 119 -13.77 1.97 -6.87
CA MET A 119 -13.74 1.76 -5.42
C MET A 119 -12.32 1.89 -4.90
N ASN A 120 -12.13 2.50 -3.74
CA ASN A 120 -10.85 2.45 -3.04
C ASN A 120 -11.07 2.10 -1.57
N ILE A 121 -10.25 1.19 -1.07
CA ILE A 121 -10.15 0.86 0.34
C ILE A 121 -8.80 1.36 0.85
N VAL A 122 -8.81 2.03 1.99
CA VAL A 122 -7.61 2.66 2.56
C VAL A 122 -7.42 2.29 4.02
N TYR A 123 -6.17 2.38 4.47
CA TYR A 123 -5.81 2.19 5.86
C TYR A 123 -4.69 3.17 6.25
N ALA A 124 -4.99 4.01 7.23
CA ALA A 124 -4.09 5.01 7.76
C ALA A 124 -3.21 4.43 8.88
N ARG A 125 -1.98 4.93 8.95
CA ARG A 125 -1.10 4.69 10.10
C ARG A 125 -1.72 5.28 11.38
N PRO A 126 -1.35 4.76 12.56
CA PRO A 126 -1.54 5.50 13.79
C PRO A 126 -0.96 6.91 13.63
N GLU A 127 -1.70 7.92 14.09
CA GLU A 127 -1.27 9.33 14.06
C GLU A 127 -0.96 9.88 12.65
N ALA A 128 -1.54 9.28 11.59
CA ALA A 128 -1.37 9.77 10.24
C ALA A 128 -1.80 11.24 10.10
N GLU A 129 -0.92 12.08 9.56
CA GLU A 129 -1.16 13.52 9.39
C GLU A 129 -1.42 13.89 7.93
N SER A 130 -0.96 13.04 7.00
CA SER A 130 -0.92 13.34 5.58
C SER A 130 -1.41 12.16 4.73
N VAL A 131 -1.67 12.45 3.45
CA VAL A 131 -2.16 11.45 2.49
C VAL A 131 -1.10 10.36 2.27
N GLU A 132 0.17 10.75 2.38
CA GLU A 132 1.36 9.94 2.26
C GLU A 132 1.46 8.87 3.37
N ASP A 133 0.79 9.09 4.50
CA ASP A 133 0.72 8.14 5.63
C ASP A 133 -0.42 7.12 5.48
N VAL A 134 -1.18 7.19 4.38
CA VAL A 134 -2.35 6.33 4.14
C VAL A 134 -2.05 5.36 3.00
N VAL A 135 -2.24 4.07 3.28
CA VAL A 135 -2.18 3.03 2.25
C VAL A 135 -3.52 2.98 1.51
N GLY A 136 -3.49 2.95 0.17
CA GLY A 136 -4.67 2.70 -0.64
C GLY A 136 -4.35 1.86 -1.88
N VAL A 137 -5.27 1.82 -2.85
CA VAL A 137 -5.09 1.12 -4.12
C VAL A 137 -4.79 2.12 -5.25
N PRO A 138 -3.56 2.14 -5.81
CA PRO A 138 -3.25 2.96 -6.97
C PRO A 138 -4.07 2.51 -8.18
N GLY A 139 -4.75 3.46 -8.83
CA GLY A 139 -5.67 3.13 -9.94
C GLY A 139 -6.96 2.42 -9.50
N ARG A 140 -7.23 2.32 -8.19
CA ARG A 140 -8.49 1.85 -7.61
C ARG A 140 -8.86 0.41 -7.98
N ILE A 141 -10.01 -0.04 -7.47
CA ILE A 141 -10.63 -1.33 -7.75
C ILE A 141 -11.77 -1.11 -8.74
N HIS A 142 -11.76 -1.85 -9.84
CA HIS A 142 -12.74 -1.75 -10.92
C HIS A 142 -13.34 -3.12 -11.29
N PRO A 143 -14.54 -3.15 -11.90
CA PRO A 143 -15.08 -4.37 -12.47
C PRO A 143 -14.24 -4.86 -13.66
N VAL A 144 -13.73 -6.08 -13.59
CA VAL A 144 -13.07 -6.76 -14.71
C VAL A 144 -13.67 -8.15 -14.86
N SER A 145 -14.31 -8.41 -16.00
CA SER A 145 -15.03 -9.66 -16.27
C SER A 145 -16.06 -10.01 -15.19
N GLY A 146 -16.75 -8.99 -14.66
CA GLY A 146 -17.80 -9.14 -13.65
C GLY A 146 -17.29 -9.49 -12.25
N ARG A 147 -16.03 -9.18 -11.93
CA ARG A 147 -15.44 -9.28 -10.59
C ARG A 147 -14.69 -7.99 -10.23
N PRO A 148 -14.60 -7.61 -8.95
CA PRO A 148 -13.71 -6.54 -8.52
C PRO A 148 -12.26 -6.94 -8.79
N ARG A 149 -11.47 -6.02 -9.32
CA ARG A 149 -10.02 -6.20 -9.48
C ARG A 149 -9.28 -4.93 -9.10
N ALA A 150 -8.30 -5.06 -8.22
CA ALA A 150 -7.37 -3.98 -7.93
C ALA A 150 -6.45 -3.77 -9.13
N SER A 151 -6.33 -2.52 -9.58
CA SER A 151 -5.52 -2.18 -10.74
C SER A 151 -4.02 -2.36 -10.48
N ASN A 152 -3.59 -2.12 -9.24
CA ASN A 152 -2.20 -2.26 -8.80
C ASN A 152 -2.13 -2.74 -7.34
N PRO A 153 -0.97 -3.25 -6.89
CA PRO A 153 -0.75 -3.53 -5.47
C PRO A 153 -0.92 -2.28 -4.59
N PRO A 154 -1.38 -2.44 -3.34
CA PRO A 154 -1.59 -1.30 -2.43
C PRO A 154 -0.27 -0.62 -2.07
N ALA A 155 -0.32 0.69 -1.92
CA ALA A 155 0.83 1.53 -1.62
C ALA A 155 0.43 2.76 -0.78
N LEU A 156 1.41 3.34 -0.08
CA LEU A 156 1.26 4.60 0.64
C LEU A 156 1.07 5.76 -0.33
N GLY A 157 0.27 6.76 0.06
CA GLY A 157 0.04 7.97 -0.72
C GLY A 157 -0.70 7.74 -2.05
N SER A 158 -1.30 6.56 -2.25
CA SER A 158 -1.86 6.18 -3.55
C SER A 158 -3.35 6.52 -3.73
N SER A 159 -4.00 7.05 -2.70
CA SER A 159 -5.41 7.47 -2.72
C SER A 159 -5.51 8.87 -2.15
N ASN A 160 -6.09 9.81 -2.89
CA ASN A 160 -6.28 11.19 -2.39
C ASN A 160 -7.64 11.38 -1.70
N HIS A 161 -8.72 10.89 -2.32
CA HIS A 161 -10.08 11.19 -1.88
C HIS A 161 -10.43 10.45 -0.59
N VAL A 162 -10.28 9.13 -0.59
CA VAL A 162 -10.63 8.28 0.56
C VAL A 162 -9.63 8.50 1.71
N ALA A 163 -8.36 8.78 1.40
CA ALA A 163 -7.38 9.14 2.43
C ALA A 163 -7.76 10.43 3.16
N ARG A 164 -8.19 11.47 2.45
CA ARG A 164 -8.69 12.70 3.11
C ARG A 164 -9.93 12.46 3.95
N ALA A 165 -10.80 11.54 3.53
CA ALA A 165 -11.97 11.13 4.29
C ALA A 165 -11.57 10.50 5.63
N VAL A 166 -10.72 9.45 5.59
CA VAL A 166 -10.28 8.75 6.81
C VAL A 166 -9.43 9.63 7.71
N LEU A 167 -8.52 10.44 7.16
CA LEU A 167 -7.72 11.39 7.95
C LEU A 167 -8.59 12.42 8.67
N THR A 168 -9.67 12.88 8.02
CA THR A 168 -10.61 13.81 8.67
C THR A 168 -11.41 13.10 9.75
N MET A 169 -11.85 11.86 9.52
CA MET A 169 -12.56 11.06 10.52
C MET A 169 -11.68 10.80 11.75
N MET A 170 -10.39 10.51 11.56
CA MET A 170 -9.44 10.29 12.65
C MET A 170 -9.26 11.49 13.59
N GLN A 171 -9.61 12.70 13.16
CA GLN A 171 -9.62 13.89 14.03
C GLN A 171 -10.74 13.86 15.07
N PHE A 172 -11.82 13.12 14.77
CA PHE A 172 -12.96 12.92 15.67
C PHE A 172 -12.84 11.61 16.44
N GLU A 173 -12.43 10.53 15.76
CA GLU A 173 -12.22 9.21 16.36
C GLU A 173 -10.95 8.57 15.80
N SER A 174 -9.86 8.69 16.55
CA SER A 174 -8.53 8.23 16.13
C SER A 174 -8.42 6.71 15.89
N SER A 175 -9.35 5.91 16.41
CA SER A 175 -9.38 4.47 16.17
C SER A 175 -9.98 4.07 14.81
N LEU A 176 -10.77 4.94 14.16
CA LEU A 176 -11.34 4.70 12.82
C LEU A 176 -10.32 5.05 11.73
N ARG A 177 -9.38 4.12 11.50
CA ARG A 177 -8.23 4.32 10.60
C ARG A 177 -8.42 3.71 9.22
N SER A 178 -9.56 3.11 8.93
CA SER A 178 -9.88 2.53 7.63
C SER A 178 -11.12 3.17 7.03
N ALA A 179 -11.17 3.23 5.70
CA ALA A 179 -12.36 3.62 4.98
C ALA A 179 -12.44 2.94 3.61
N ILE A 180 -13.65 2.70 3.13
CA ILE A 180 -13.92 2.25 1.76
C ILE A 180 -14.96 3.17 1.10
N SER A 181 -14.71 3.52 -0.16
CA SER A 181 -15.67 4.27 -0.98
C SER A 181 -16.55 3.31 -1.78
N LEU A 182 -17.86 3.40 -1.60
CA LEU A 182 -18.87 2.59 -2.28
C LEU A 182 -19.74 3.46 -3.19
N ARG A 183 -20.32 2.83 -4.20
CA ARG A 183 -21.38 3.41 -5.02
C ARG A 183 -22.54 3.79 -4.11
N PHE A 184 -23.08 4.99 -4.31
CA PHE A 184 -24.31 5.37 -3.64
C PHE A 184 -25.51 4.63 -4.21
N ASP A 185 -26.31 4.07 -3.30
CA ASP A 185 -27.64 3.56 -3.55
C ASP A 185 -28.45 3.71 -2.26
N TRP A 186 -29.74 4.07 -2.37
CA TRP A 186 -30.61 4.15 -1.20
C TRP A 186 -30.79 2.77 -0.56
N GLU A 187 -30.80 1.70 -1.35
CA GLU A 187 -30.87 0.33 -0.83
C GLU A 187 -29.67 0.01 0.07
N PHE A 188 -28.46 0.44 -0.33
CA PHE A 188 -27.25 0.23 0.46
C PHE A 188 -27.24 1.05 1.75
N VAL A 189 -27.75 2.27 1.72
CA VAL A 189 -27.92 3.10 2.92
C VAL A 189 -28.86 2.45 3.92
N GLU A 190 -29.98 1.88 3.47
CA GLU A 190 -30.90 1.17 4.36
C GLU A 190 -30.28 -0.12 4.92
N ILE A 191 -29.55 -0.89 4.11
CA ILE A 191 -28.81 -2.07 4.58
C ILE A 191 -27.82 -1.68 5.70
N CYS A 192 -27.08 -0.57 5.56
CA CYS A 192 -26.17 -0.10 6.61
C CYS A 192 -26.93 0.18 7.93
N LYS A 193 -28.12 0.78 7.86
CA LYS A 193 -28.96 1.03 9.05
C LYS A 193 -29.49 -0.27 9.65
N GLU A 194 -29.91 -1.23 8.84
CA GLU A 194 -30.38 -2.54 9.28
C GLU A 194 -29.27 -3.35 9.98
N LEU A 195 -28.02 -3.17 9.55
CA LEU A 195 -26.83 -3.71 10.22
C LEU A 195 -26.51 -3.01 11.55
N GLY A 196 -27.24 -1.95 11.91
CA GLY A 196 -27.06 -1.20 13.14
C GLY A 196 -25.93 -0.16 13.09
N LEU A 197 -25.44 0.19 11.89
CA LEU A 197 -24.41 1.22 11.73
C LEU A 197 -25.01 2.61 11.89
N VAL A 198 -24.25 3.54 12.47
CA VAL A 198 -24.63 4.95 12.56
C VAL A 198 -24.37 5.62 11.22
N VAL A 199 -25.44 6.05 10.56
CA VAL A 199 -25.38 6.66 9.24
C VAL A 199 -25.64 8.17 9.32
N SER A 200 -24.75 8.95 8.71
CA SER A 200 -24.89 10.38 8.52
C SER A 200 -24.70 10.78 7.04
N SER A 201 -24.93 12.04 6.72
CA SER A 201 -24.77 12.58 5.37
C SER A 201 -24.41 14.05 5.38
N TYR A 202 -23.95 14.56 4.24
CA TYR A 202 -23.76 15.98 4.01
C TYR A 202 -24.24 16.38 2.61
N ASP A 203 -24.80 17.58 2.46
CA ASP A 203 -25.23 18.12 1.16
C ASP A 203 -24.16 19.06 0.61
N ARG A 204 -23.59 18.73 -0.56
CA ARG A 204 -22.61 19.59 -1.26
C ARG A 204 -23.17 20.96 -1.65
N LYS A 205 -24.49 21.17 -1.66
CA LYS A 205 -25.10 22.49 -1.89
C LYS A 205 -24.86 23.46 -0.74
N GLU A 206 -24.65 22.95 0.48
CA GLU A 206 -24.31 23.74 1.67
C GLU A 206 -22.81 24.09 1.73
N GLU A 207 -21.99 23.53 0.84
CA GLU A 207 -20.54 23.71 0.84
C GLU A 207 -20.17 25.19 0.54
N PRO A 208 -19.39 25.85 1.43
CA PRO A 208 -18.94 27.22 1.24
C PRO A 208 -18.16 27.41 -0.07
N ARG A 209 -18.27 28.60 -0.67
CA ARG A 209 -17.66 28.89 -1.99
C ARG A 209 -16.14 28.77 -1.99
N ASP A 210 -15.49 29.19 -0.91
CA ASP A 210 -14.04 29.10 -0.72
C ASP A 210 -13.57 27.64 -0.62
N VAL A 211 -14.36 26.76 -0.02
CA VAL A 211 -14.12 25.31 -0.01
C VAL A 211 -14.33 24.74 -1.41
N LYS A 212 -15.44 25.06 -2.09
CA LYS A 212 -15.74 24.59 -3.46
C LYS A 212 -14.65 24.98 -4.48
N SER A 213 -14.02 26.14 -4.29
CA SER A 213 -13.03 26.67 -5.23
C SER A 213 -11.67 25.96 -5.17
N VAL A 214 -11.41 25.15 -4.15
CA VAL A 214 -10.13 24.46 -3.95
C VAL A 214 -10.34 22.96 -3.95
N ASP A 215 -9.71 22.27 -4.91
CA ASP A 215 -9.80 20.83 -4.99
C ASP A 215 -9.26 20.15 -3.72
N GLY A 216 -9.89 19.04 -3.36
CA GLY A 216 -9.56 18.27 -2.16
C GLY A 216 -10.09 18.82 -0.84
N ARG A 217 -10.76 19.99 -0.80
CA ARG A 217 -11.35 20.52 0.45
C ARG A 217 -12.79 20.06 0.72
N THR A 218 -13.53 19.64 -0.30
CA THR A 218 -14.92 19.20 -0.13
C THR A 218 -15.04 18.00 0.81
N ILE A 219 -14.20 16.97 0.64
CA ILE A 219 -14.29 15.75 1.45
C ILE A 219 -14.04 16.04 2.94
N PRO A 220 -12.93 16.73 3.32
CA PRO A 220 -12.75 17.13 4.72
C PRO A 220 -13.88 17.98 5.28
N TRP A 221 -14.41 18.93 4.50
CA TRP A 221 -15.56 19.73 4.95
C TRP A 221 -16.81 18.86 5.16
N GLY A 222 -17.12 17.97 4.21
CA GLY A 222 -18.30 17.11 4.26
C GLY A 222 -18.27 16.13 5.42
N VAL A 223 -17.11 15.51 5.69
CA VAL A 223 -16.93 14.64 6.87
C VAL A 223 -17.15 15.43 8.15
N ARG A 224 -16.53 16.61 8.31
CA ARG A 224 -16.77 17.46 9.49
C ARG A 224 -18.24 17.81 9.64
N ARG A 225 -18.91 18.16 8.53
CA ARG A 225 -20.32 18.53 8.53
C ARG A 225 -21.25 17.36 8.92
N ALA A 226 -20.93 16.16 8.47
CA ALA A 226 -21.69 14.95 8.77
C ALA A 226 -21.50 14.48 10.24
N VAL A 227 -20.38 14.82 10.88
CA VAL A 227 -20.12 14.48 12.29
C VAL A 227 -20.64 15.57 13.24
N GLU A 228 -20.69 16.83 12.77
CA GLU A 228 -21.09 17.98 13.58
C GLU A 228 -22.49 17.81 14.19
N GLY A 229 -22.57 17.88 15.52
CA GLY A 229 -23.84 17.83 16.26
C GLY A 229 -24.41 16.43 16.45
N MET A 230 -23.68 15.37 16.12
CA MET A 230 -24.08 13.99 16.40
C MET A 230 -23.65 13.55 17.80
N ASP A 231 -24.49 12.74 18.47
CA ASP A 231 -24.17 12.13 19.76
C ASP A 231 -23.21 10.93 19.65
N GLN A 232 -23.14 10.32 18.47
CA GLN A 232 -22.29 9.18 18.14
C GLN A 232 -21.52 9.46 16.85
N ILE A 233 -20.31 8.91 16.73
CA ILE A 233 -19.51 9.05 15.51
C ILE A 233 -20.09 8.11 14.43
N PRO A 234 -20.37 8.59 13.21
CA PRO A 234 -20.94 7.75 12.16
C PRO A 234 -19.90 6.80 11.59
N GLU A 235 -20.22 5.51 11.50
CA GLU A 235 -19.47 4.56 10.69
C GLU A 235 -19.75 4.73 9.20
N VAL A 236 -20.87 5.35 8.81
CA VAL A 236 -21.23 5.56 7.40
C VAL A 236 -21.56 7.03 7.14
N ILE A 237 -20.91 7.62 6.15
CA ILE A 237 -21.22 8.96 5.65
C ILE A 237 -21.48 8.89 4.15
N TYR A 238 -22.62 9.42 3.69
CA TYR A 238 -22.89 9.52 2.26
C TYR A 238 -23.14 10.96 1.79
N ASP A 239 -22.98 11.17 0.48
CA ASP A 239 -23.38 12.40 -0.20
C ASP A 239 -24.08 12.10 -1.53
N LEU A 240 -24.99 12.98 -1.92
CA LEU A 240 -25.80 12.84 -3.14
C LEU A 240 -25.12 13.42 -4.39
N GLY A 241 -23.81 13.66 -4.35
CA GLY A 241 -23.06 14.25 -5.44
C GLY A 241 -23.38 15.74 -5.67
N ASP A 242 -22.86 16.26 -6.78
CA ASP A 242 -23.13 17.61 -7.32
C ASP A 242 -22.87 17.56 -8.83
N LEU A 243 -23.03 18.68 -9.55
CA LEU A 243 -22.72 18.74 -10.98
C LEU A 243 -21.26 18.28 -11.25
N GLY A 244 -21.12 17.14 -11.94
CA GLY A 244 -19.82 16.54 -12.23
C GLY A 244 -19.15 15.81 -11.06
N LYS A 245 -19.83 15.63 -9.92
CA LYS A 245 -19.37 14.86 -8.76
C LYS A 245 -20.31 13.68 -8.53
N GLU A 246 -19.79 12.46 -8.65
CA GLU A 246 -20.56 11.24 -8.42
C GLU A 246 -21.00 11.14 -6.94
N PRO A 247 -22.27 10.75 -6.67
CA PRO A 247 -22.73 10.41 -5.33
C PRO A 247 -21.92 9.23 -4.73
N MET A 248 -21.65 9.28 -3.43
CA MET A 248 -20.74 8.31 -2.80
C MET A 248 -21.15 7.96 -1.37
N ILE A 249 -20.88 6.72 -0.97
CA ILE A 249 -20.92 6.27 0.42
C ILE A 249 -19.48 6.03 0.89
N PHE A 250 -19.15 6.49 2.09
CA PHE A 250 -17.93 6.13 2.81
C PHE A 250 -18.31 5.31 4.03
N LEU A 251 -17.81 4.08 4.09
CA LEU A 251 -17.87 3.23 5.28
C LEU A 251 -16.51 3.27 5.98
N TYR A 252 -16.51 3.58 7.27
CA TYR A 252 -15.34 3.68 8.14
C TYR A 252 -15.26 2.49 9.08
N GLY A 253 -14.06 2.16 9.54
CA GLY A 253 -13.83 1.11 10.53
C GLY A 253 -12.41 1.15 11.07
N HIS A 254 -12.08 0.22 11.97
CA HIS A 254 -10.79 0.21 12.64
C HIS A 254 -9.68 -0.36 11.75
N THR A 255 -10.00 -1.35 10.92
CA THR A 255 -9.04 -2.02 10.02
C THR A 255 -9.59 -2.17 8.60
N ALA A 256 -8.71 -2.36 7.62
CA ALA A 256 -9.14 -2.60 6.24
C ALA A 256 -9.90 -3.92 6.09
N THR A 257 -9.45 -4.97 6.78
CA THR A 257 -10.12 -6.27 6.70
C THR A 257 -11.49 -6.28 7.35
N GLU A 258 -11.68 -5.55 8.45
CA GLU A 258 -13.00 -5.32 9.05
C GLU A 258 -13.93 -4.59 8.08
N VAL A 259 -13.49 -3.45 7.53
CA VAL A 259 -14.29 -2.66 6.59
C VAL A 259 -14.67 -3.44 5.32
N ALA A 260 -13.79 -4.33 4.84
CA ALA A 260 -14.09 -5.19 3.71
C ALA A 260 -15.01 -6.38 4.05
N GLN A 261 -15.14 -6.72 5.33
CA GLN A 261 -15.99 -7.79 5.82
C GLN A 261 -17.42 -7.33 6.14
N THR A 262 -17.57 -6.08 6.62
CA THR A 262 -18.85 -5.42 6.87
C THR A 262 -19.65 -5.25 5.58
#